data_AF-A0A3D4CKM9-F1
#
_entry.id   AF-A0A3D4CKM9-F1
#
_cell.length_a   1.000
_cell.length_b   1.000
_cell.length_c   1.000
_cell.angle_alpha   90.00
_cell.angle_beta   90.00
_cell.angle_gamma   90.00
#
_symmetry.space_group_name_H-M   'P 1'
#
loop_
_entity.id
_entity.type
_entity.pdbx_description
1 polymer ?
#
loop_
_entity_poly.entity_id
_entity_poly.type
_entity_poly.pdbx_seq_one_letter_code
_entity_poly.pdbx_strand_id
1 'polypeptide(L)'
;MNKVIKRIFRTFAIFIVLLIVASFFLPSKVKVERTKLIDAIPSIVYNYVIDLKKWKYWSPWHQLDTTQYNNPNNYSVNTIGTGAKYCWDSQNENVGKGCLTI
;
A
#
# COMPACT_ATOMS: atom_id res chain seq x y z
N MET A 1 -6.67 31.97 -33.80
CA MET A 1 -6.65 31.57 -32.38
C MET A 1 -6.51 32.79 -31.50
N ASN A 2 -7.54 33.11 -30.70
CA ASN A 2 -7.65 34.36 -29.95
C ASN A 2 -6.49 34.53 -28.96
N LYS A 3 -6.00 35.76 -28.77
CA LYS A 3 -4.87 36.08 -27.87
C LYS A 3 -5.09 35.56 -26.44
N VAL A 4 -6.34 35.46 -26.01
CA VAL A 4 -6.76 34.92 -24.71
C VAL A 4 -6.48 33.42 -24.60
N ILE A 5 -6.84 32.63 -25.62
CA ILE A 5 -6.60 31.17 -25.64
C ILE A 5 -5.10 30.85 -25.55
N LYS A 6 -4.26 31.61 -26.27
CA LYS A 6 -2.80 31.48 -26.19
C LYS A 6 -2.25 31.78 -24.80
N ARG A 7 -2.81 32.76 -24.07
CA ARG A 7 -2.40 33.10 -22.69
C ARG A 7 -2.79 32.02 -21.68
N ILE A 8 -4.00 31.48 -21.80
CA ILE A 8 -4.48 30.37 -20.95
C ILE A 8 -3.57 29.16 -21.13
N PHE A 9 -3.31 28.75 -22.38
CA PHE A 9 -2.46 27.60 -22.67
C PHE A 9 -1.03 27.78 -22.13
N ARG A 10 -0.44 28.97 -22.31
CA ARG A 10 0.89 29.27 -21.77
C ARG A 10 0.92 29.19 -20.24
N THR A 11 -0.09 29.73 -19.56
CA THR A 11 -0.17 29.71 -18.09
C THR A 11 -0.33 28.28 -17.59
N PHE A 12 -1.18 27.49 -18.24
CA PHE A 12 -1.38 26.07 -17.94
C PHE A 12 -0.10 25.25 -18.15
N ALA A 13 0.62 25.49 -19.25
CA ALA A 13 1.91 24.86 -19.50
C ALA A 13 2.95 25.20 -18.42
N ILE A 14 3.04 26.48 -18.02
CA ILE A 14 3.93 26.90 -16.91
C ILE A 14 3.53 26.20 -15.60
N PHE A 15 2.24 26.09 -15.32
CA PHE A 15 1.75 25.40 -14.12
C PHE A 15 2.12 23.92 -14.12
N ILE A 16 1.98 23.21 -15.24
CA ILE A 16 2.42 21.81 -15.38
C ILE A 16 3.93 21.69 -15.15
N VAL A 17 4.74 22.58 -15.74
CA VAL A 17 6.19 22.58 -15.54
C VAL A 17 6.54 22.76 -14.07
N LEU A 18 5.85 23.68 -13.36
CA LEU A 18 6.05 23.88 -11.92
C LEU A 18 5.69 22.62 -11.11
N LEU A 19 4.59 21.93 -11.44
CA LEU A 19 4.22 20.68 -10.77
C LEU A 19 5.26 19.56 -10.98
N ILE A 20 5.79 19.45 -12.21
CA ILE A 20 6.85 18.49 -12.52
C ILE A 20 8.10 18.82 -11.71
N VAL A 21 8.56 20.07 -11.70
CA VAL A 21 9.74 20.48 -10.93
C VAL A 21 9.52 20.24 -9.43
N ALA A 22 8.33 20.55 -8.90
CA ALA A 22 7.99 20.32 -7.51
C ALA A 22 8.03 18.83 -7.12
N SER A 23 7.63 17.92 -8.01
CA SER A 23 7.61 16.47 -7.73
C SER A 23 9.00 15.88 -7.47
N PHE A 24 10.06 16.46 -8.05
CA PHE A 24 11.45 16.06 -7.77
C PHE A 24 11.90 16.34 -6.34
N PHE A 25 11.22 17.24 -5.62
CA PHE A 25 11.50 17.54 -4.22
C PHE A 25 10.66 16.69 -3.26
N LEU A 26 9.70 15.89 -3.74
CA LEU A 26 8.88 15.03 -2.89
C LEU A 26 9.66 13.75 -2.50
N PRO A 27 9.51 13.28 -1.26
CA PRO A 27 10.16 12.06 -0.83
C PRO A 27 9.59 10.85 -1.58
N SER A 28 10.47 9.98 -2.08
CA SER A 28 10.08 8.75 -2.77
C SER A 28 9.52 7.67 -1.84
N LYS A 29 9.69 7.83 -0.53
CA LYS A 29 9.26 6.89 0.50
C LYS A 29 8.43 7.61 1.55
N VAL A 30 7.31 7.01 1.91
CA VAL A 30 6.44 7.46 2.99
C VAL A 30 6.53 6.45 4.13
N LYS A 31 6.64 6.95 5.37
CA LYS A 31 6.57 6.12 6.58
C LYS A 31 5.20 6.32 7.22
N VAL A 32 4.51 5.22 7.50
CA VAL A 32 3.21 5.23 8.16
C VAL A 32 3.32 4.43 9.46
N GLU A 33 2.86 5.01 10.55
CA GLU A 33 2.82 4.36 11.87
C GLU A 33 1.40 4.40 12.42
N ARG A 34 1.00 3.32 13.08
CA ARG A 34 -0.29 3.17 13.77
C ARG A 34 -0.06 2.42 15.07
N THR A 35 -0.77 2.81 16.12
CA THR A 35 -0.68 2.17 17.43
C THR A 35 -2.08 1.85 17.94
N LYS A 36 -2.23 0.69 18.57
CA LYS A 36 -3.47 0.26 19.23
C LYS A 36 -3.11 -0.54 20.47
N LEU A 37 -3.81 -0.30 21.57
CA LEU A 37 -3.70 -1.12 22.78
C LEU A 37 -4.53 -2.40 22.58
N ILE A 38 -3.92 -3.54 22.89
CA ILE A 38 -4.54 -4.85 22.82
C ILE A 38 -4.38 -5.48 24.20
N ASP A 39 -5.50 -5.75 24.87
CA ASP A 39 -5.53 -6.42 26.17
C ASP A 39 -5.34 -7.94 25.97
N ALA A 40 -4.09 -8.34 25.72
CA ALA A 40 -3.69 -9.72 25.50
C ALA A 40 -2.21 -9.94 25.86
N ILE A 41 -1.83 -11.19 26.09
CA ILE A 41 -0.43 -11.56 26.34
C ILE A 41 0.40 -11.24 25.07
N PRO A 42 1.56 -10.58 25.19
CA PRO A 42 2.37 -10.17 24.03
C PRO A 42 2.74 -11.31 23.08
N SER A 43 3.00 -12.51 23.60
CA SER A 43 3.33 -13.70 22.79
C SER A 43 2.16 -14.11 21.88
N ILE A 44 0.92 -13.95 22.32
CA ILE A 44 -0.26 -14.23 21.52
C ILE A 44 -0.33 -13.23 20.37
N VAL A 45 -0.21 -11.93 20.66
CA VAL A 45 -0.25 -10.88 19.62
C VAL A 45 0.87 -11.06 18.62
N TYR A 46 2.10 -11.29 19.10
CA TYR A 46 3.26 -11.52 18.26
C TYR A 46 3.03 -12.67 17.26
N ASN A 47 2.46 -13.77 17.73
CA ASN A 47 2.14 -14.93 16.88
C ASN A 47 1.14 -14.64 15.75
N TYR A 48 0.31 -13.59 15.84
CA TYR A 48 -0.60 -13.14 14.78
C TYR A 48 0.03 -12.09 13.85
N VAL A 49 1.03 -11.36 14.33
CA VAL A 49 1.73 -10.32 13.57
C VAL A 49 2.86 -10.92 12.74
N ILE A 50 3.61 -11.88 13.27
CA ILE A 50 4.79 -12.42 12.60
C ILE A 50 4.46 -13.35 11.43
N ASP A 51 3.28 -13.98 11.42
CA ASP A 51 2.85 -14.93 10.39
C ASP A 51 1.87 -14.28 9.40
N LEU A 52 2.31 -14.09 8.15
CA LEU A 52 1.51 -13.48 7.09
C LEU A 52 0.21 -14.25 6.77
N LYS A 53 0.13 -15.55 7.09
CA LYS A 53 -1.12 -16.31 6.91
C LYS A 53 -2.21 -15.93 7.92
N LYS A 54 -1.83 -15.39 9.08
CA LYS A 54 -2.76 -14.93 10.12
C LYS A 54 -3.21 -13.49 9.93
N TRP A 55 -2.63 -12.75 8.98
CA TRP A 55 -3.02 -11.38 8.72
C TRP A 55 -4.46 -11.25 8.24
N LYS A 56 -5.06 -12.31 7.67
CA LYS A 56 -6.50 -12.33 7.35
C LYS A 56 -7.39 -12.00 8.55
N TYR A 57 -6.94 -12.24 9.78
CA TYR A 57 -7.73 -11.97 10.98
C TYR A 57 -7.78 -10.49 11.38
N TRP A 58 -6.86 -9.65 10.90
CA TRP A 58 -6.77 -8.26 11.33
C TRP A 58 -6.49 -7.25 10.21
N SER A 59 -6.06 -7.70 9.04
CA SER A 59 -5.78 -6.86 7.89
C SER A 59 -7.05 -6.13 7.43
N PRO A 60 -7.01 -4.79 7.29
CA PRO A 60 -8.16 -4.04 6.78
C PRO A 60 -8.51 -4.45 5.34
N TRP A 61 -7.52 -4.92 4.57
CA TRP A 61 -7.71 -5.36 3.20
C TRP A 61 -8.54 -6.63 3.09
N HIS A 62 -8.49 -7.51 4.09
CA HIS A 62 -9.26 -8.77 4.07
C HIS A 62 -10.77 -8.52 4.10
N GLN A 63 -11.21 -7.44 4.75
CA GLN A 63 -12.63 -7.05 4.80
C GLN A 63 -13.16 -6.64 3.42
N LEU A 64 -12.28 -6.12 2.55
CA LEU A 64 -12.62 -5.65 1.20
C LEU A 64 -12.47 -6.76 0.14
N ASP A 65 -11.53 -7.68 0.34
CA ASP A 65 -11.34 -8.86 -0.50
C ASP A 65 -10.88 -10.05 0.35
N THR A 66 -11.76 -11.05 0.46
CA THR A 66 -11.49 -12.28 1.22
C THR A 66 -10.68 -13.30 0.42
N THR A 67 -10.65 -13.19 -0.91
CA THR A 67 -10.05 -14.19 -1.80
C THR A 67 -8.53 -14.14 -1.81
N GLN A 68 -7.95 -12.96 -1.55
CA GLN A 68 -6.50 -12.74 -1.59
C GLN A 68 -5.69 -13.61 -0.59
N TYR A 69 -6.30 -14.05 0.51
CA TYR A 69 -5.65 -14.90 1.53
C TYR A 69 -5.85 -16.41 1.28
N ASN A 70 -6.66 -16.79 0.29
CA ASN A 70 -6.98 -18.19 0.01
C ASN A 70 -6.01 -18.84 -1.00
N ASN A 71 -5.24 -18.03 -1.72
CA ASN A 71 -4.28 -18.54 -2.69
C ASN A 71 -2.91 -18.78 -2.04
N PRO A 72 -2.45 -20.04 -1.89
CA PRO A 72 -1.13 -20.33 -1.31
C PRO A 72 0.02 -19.78 -2.15
N ASN A 73 -0.17 -19.58 -3.47
CA ASN A 73 0.86 -19.05 -4.36
C ASN A 73 1.16 -17.56 -4.10
N ASN A 74 0.30 -16.87 -3.34
CA ASN A 74 0.52 -15.48 -2.94
C ASN A 74 1.61 -15.34 -1.87
N TYR A 75 2.02 -16.43 -1.23
CA TYR A 75 3.00 -16.43 -0.16
C TYR A 75 4.35 -16.98 -0.64
N SER A 76 5.44 -16.47 -0.05
CA SER A 76 6.73 -17.16 -0.13
C SER A 76 6.74 -18.48 0.65
N VAL A 77 7.78 -19.29 0.42
CA VAL A 77 8.01 -20.56 1.14
C VAL A 77 8.00 -20.36 2.65
N ASN A 78 8.66 -19.31 3.15
CA ASN A 78 8.54 -18.87 4.53
C ASN A 78 7.46 -17.80 4.66
N THR A 79 6.52 -17.95 5.61
CA THR A 79 5.49 -16.94 5.91
C THR A 79 5.67 -16.27 7.26
N ILE A 80 6.74 -16.62 7.99
CA ILE A 80 6.96 -16.21 9.38
C ILE A 80 8.28 -15.45 9.49
N GLY A 81 8.22 -14.22 10.00
CA GLY A 81 9.41 -13.44 10.34
C GLY A 81 10.17 -12.90 9.13
N THR A 82 11.43 -12.52 9.35
CA THR A 82 12.25 -11.83 8.33
C THR A 82 12.33 -12.60 7.02
N GLY A 83 12.06 -11.92 5.92
CA GLY A 83 12.03 -12.48 4.58
C GLY A 83 10.71 -13.14 4.19
N ALA A 84 9.72 -13.20 5.09
CA ALA A 84 8.36 -13.59 4.74
C ALA A 84 7.76 -12.58 3.77
N LYS A 85 7.17 -13.06 2.69
CA LYS A 85 6.59 -12.26 1.62
C LYS A 85 5.16 -12.69 1.31
N TYR A 86 4.31 -11.71 1.04
CA TYR A 86 2.93 -11.88 0.59
C TYR A 86 2.62 -10.89 -0.53
N CYS A 87 2.20 -11.38 -1.69
CA CYS A 87 1.76 -10.56 -2.82
C CYS A 87 0.31 -10.87 -3.16
N TRP A 88 -0.47 -9.84 -3.48
CA TRP A 88 -1.87 -9.99 -3.88
C TRP A 88 -2.15 -9.31 -5.21
N ASP A 89 -3.16 -9.82 -5.89
CA ASP A 89 -3.74 -9.27 -7.10
C ASP A 89 -5.26 -9.33 -6.95
N SER A 90 -5.85 -8.24 -6.45
CA SER A 90 -7.28 -8.16 -6.20
C SER A 90 -8.03 -7.61 -7.42
N GLN A 91 -9.21 -8.16 -7.67
CA GLN A 91 -10.16 -7.57 -8.62
C GLN A 91 -10.93 -6.38 -8.02
N ASN A 92 -10.82 -6.15 -6.70
CA ASN A 92 -11.40 -4.97 -6.05
C ASN A 92 -10.44 -3.78 -6.21
N GLU A 93 -10.90 -2.74 -6.91
CA GLU A 93 -10.10 -1.52 -7.17
C GLU A 93 -9.62 -0.83 -5.89
N ASN A 94 -10.36 -0.97 -4.78
CA ASN A 94 -9.98 -0.39 -3.49
C ASN A 94 -8.86 -1.15 -2.78
N VAL A 95 -8.50 -2.36 -3.25
CA VAL A 95 -7.43 -3.20 -2.70
C VAL A 95 -6.24 -3.24 -3.66
N GLY A 96 -6.51 -3.34 -4.97
CA GLY A 96 -5.51 -3.31 -6.02
C GLY A 96 -4.50 -4.46 -5.95
N LYS A 97 -3.26 -4.17 -6.36
CA LYS A 97 -2.16 -5.13 -6.42
C LYS A 97 -0.98 -4.65 -5.59
N GLY A 98 -0.29 -5.56 -4.91
CA GLY A 98 0.84 -5.18 -4.08
C GLY A 98 1.62 -6.37 -3.55
N CYS A 99 2.75 -6.06 -2.93
CA CYS A 99 3.57 -7.02 -2.20
C CYS A 99 4.01 -6.42 -0.88
N LEU A 100 4.10 -7.28 0.13
CA LEU A 100 4.58 -6.97 1.46
C LEU A 100 5.67 -7.96 1.84
N THR A 101 6.69 -7.47 2.55
CA THR A 101 7.76 -8.27 3.14
C THR A 101 7.95 -7.85 4.60
N ILE A 102 8.19 -8.82 5.48
CA ILE A 102 8.61 -8.61 6.88
C ILE A 102 10.14 -8.60 6.95
#